data_AF-A0A0S8KPU4-F1
#
_entry.id   AF-A0A0S8KPU4-F1
#
_cell.length_a   1.000
_cell.length_b   1.000
_cell.length_c   1.000
_cell.angle_alpha   90.00
_cell.angle_beta   90.00
_cell.angle_gamma   90.00
#
_symmetry.space_group_name_H-M   'P 1'
#
loop_
_entity.id
_entity.type
_entity.pdbx_description
1 polymer ?
#
loop_
_entity_poly.entity_id
_entity_poly.type
_entity_poly.pdbx_seq_one_letter_code
_entity_poly.pdbx_strand_id
1 'polypeptide(L)'
;TSLNFVTSCKVTESAPGVLNLQGDGFELKMKYNPKSVSPEIEFNEVTDAGLKRYWPGGITRLVLKINKPALKGKNVVTIFE
;
A
#
# COMPACT_ATOMS: atom_id res chain seq x y z
N THR A 1 0.82 16.37 -2.04
CA THR A 1 -0.43 15.59 -1.85
C THR A 1 -0.12 14.12 -2.02
N SER A 2 -0.75 13.25 -1.21
CA SER A 2 -0.60 11.79 -1.30
C SER A 2 -1.97 11.10 -1.25
N LEU A 3 -2.01 9.88 -1.76
CA LEU A 3 -3.09 8.93 -1.52
C LEU A 3 -2.60 7.91 -0.49
N ASN A 4 -3.46 7.54 0.46
CA ASN A 4 -3.09 6.64 1.53
C ASN A 4 -3.96 5.40 1.47
N PHE A 5 -3.34 4.23 1.50
CA PHE A 5 -4.02 2.95 1.54
C PHE A 5 -3.50 2.16 2.73
N VAL A 6 -4.41 1.68 3.58
CA VAL A 6 -4.06 0.95 4.81
C VAL A 6 -4.50 -0.50 4.64
N THR A 7 -3.62 -1.43 4.97
CA THR A 7 -3.86 -2.88 4.83
C THR A 7 -3.15 -3.66 5.92
N SER A 8 -3.69 -4.83 6.27
CA SER A 8 -3.02 -5.83 7.11
C SER A 8 -2.06 -6.73 6.34
N CYS A 9 -1.99 -6.58 5.01
CA CYS A 9 -1.06 -7.35 4.17
C CYS A 9 0.38 -6.91 4.41
N LYS A 10 1.31 -7.87 4.35
CA LYS A 10 2.73 -7.56 4.20
C LYS A 10 2.96 -7.03 2.79
N VAL A 11 3.44 -5.79 2.68
CA VAL A 11 3.66 -5.16 1.37
C VAL A 11 5.13 -5.13 1.00
N THR A 12 5.43 -5.46 -0.24
CA THR A 12 6.77 -5.36 -0.83
C THR A 12 6.69 -4.79 -2.24
N GLU A 13 7.71 -4.06 -2.67
CA GLU A 13 7.85 -3.65 -4.07
C GLU A 13 8.56 -4.76 -4.84
N SER A 14 7.85 -5.38 -5.80
CA SER A 14 8.40 -6.48 -6.60
C SER A 14 9.08 -5.97 -7.88
N ALA A 15 8.59 -4.85 -8.43
CA ALA A 15 9.18 -4.13 -9.55
C ALA A 15 8.61 -2.69 -9.58
N PRO A 16 9.27 -1.74 -10.28
CA PRO A 16 8.74 -0.39 -10.43
C PRO A 16 7.30 -0.40 -11.00
N GLY A 17 6.35 0.16 -10.25
CA GLY A 17 4.94 0.19 -10.63
C GLY A 17 4.10 -1.00 -10.14
N VAL A 18 4.70 -1.95 -9.39
CA VAL A 18 4.02 -3.14 -8.86
C VAL A 18 4.39 -3.36 -7.39
N LEU A 19 3.38 -3.38 -6.52
CA LEU A 19 3.50 -3.84 -5.14
C LEU A 19 2.84 -5.21 -4.99
N ASN A 20 3.49 -6.13 -4.28
CA ASN A 20 2.87 -7.37 -3.83
C ASN A 20 2.32 -7.15 -2.42
N LEU A 21 1.06 -7.55 -2.21
CA LEU A 21 0.34 -7.49 -0.94
C LEU A 21 0.06 -8.94 -0.51
N GLN A 22 0.89 -9.45 0.40
CA GLN A 22 0.76 -10.81 0.92
C GLN A 22 -0.15 -10.81 2.14
N GLY A 23 -1.29 -11.50 2.03
CA GLY A 23 -2.18 -11.80 3.15
C GLY A 23 -2.04 -13.25 3.63
N ASP A 24 -2.91 -13.64 4.55
CA ASP A 24 -2.98 -15.02 5.05
C ASP A 24 -3.71 -15.91 4.03
N GLY A 25 -2.96 -16.77 3.34
CA GLY A 25 -3.50 -17.67 2.31
C GLY A 25 -3.82 -17.04 0.95
N PHE A 26 -3.50 -15.76 0.75
CA PHE A 26 -3.71 -15.08 -0.54
C PHE A 26 -2.59 -14.07 -0.86
N GLU A 27 -2.35 -13.83 -2.14
CA GLU A 27 -1.44 -12.78 -2.63
C GLU A 27 -2.21 -11.89 -3.61
N LEU A 28 -2.10 -10.57 -3.43
CA LEU A 28 -2.64 -9.58 -4.37
C LEU A 28 -1.50 -8.76 -4.96
N LYS A 29 -1.72 -8.23 -6.15
CA LYS A 29 -0.84 -7.25 -6.79
C LYS A 29 -1.55 -5.91 -6.90
N MET A 30 -0.84 -4.87 -6.51
CA MET A 30 -1.23 -3.49 -6.75
C MET A 30 -0.39 -2.90 -7.87
N LYS A 31 -1.03 -2.50 -8.96
CA LYS A 31 -0.39 -1.76 -10.05
C LYS A 31 -0.65 -0.26 -9.92
N TYR A 32 0.39 0.53 -10.15
CA TYR A 32 0.35 1.98 -10.20
C TYR A 32 1.24 2.51 -11.34
N ASN A 33 1.05 3.77 -11.72
CA ASN A 33 1.95 4.43 -12.68
C ASN A 33 3.15 5.05 -11.92
N PRO A 34 4.38 4.50 -12.05
CA PRO A 34 5.55 4.99 -11.31
C PRO A 34 6.00 6.39 -11.75
N LYS A 35 5.54 6.88 -12.92
CA LYS A 35 5.78 8.27 -13.33
C LYS A 35 4.87 9.26 -12.58
N SER A 36 3.69 8.81 -12.15
CA SER A 36 2.68 9.64 -11.50
C SER A 36 2.78 9.62 -9.98
N VAL A 37 3.07 8.46 -9.40
CA VAL A 37 3.17 8.29 -7.94
C VAL A 37 4.40 7.49 -7.54
N SER A 38 4.93 7.81 -6.35
CA SER A 38 6.01 7.07 -5.69
C SER A 38 5.50 6.52 -4.35
N PRO A 39 5.49 5.20 -4.15
CA PRO A 39 5.05 4.61 -2.89
C PRO A 39 6.11 4.74 -1.79
N GLU A 40 5.63 4.89 -0.57
CA GLU A 40 6.39 4.67 0.66
C GLU A 40 5.62 3.66 1.52
N ILE A 41 6.33 2.64 2.00
CA ILE A 41 5.74 1.52 2.75
C ILE A 41 6.03 1.76 4.23
N GLU A 42 5.01 2.17 4.99
CA GLU A 42 5.09 2.41 6.42
C GLU A 42 4.50 1.21 7.18
N PHE A 43 5.36 0.36 7.74
CA PHE A 43 4.91 -0.69 8.65
C PHE A 43 4.67 -0.12 10.04
N ASN A 44 3.50 -0.41 10.60
CA ASN A 44 3.10 -0.01 11.95
C ASN A 44 2.84 -1.28 12.77
N GLU A 45 3.71 -1.53 13.75
CA GLU A 45 3.47 -2.58 14.72
C GLU A 45 2.25 -2.22 15.58
N VAL A 46 1.35 -3.19 15.78
CA VAL A 46 0.23 -3.04 16.70
C VAL A 46 0.66 -3.54 18.09
N THR A 47 0.86 -2.59 19.00
CA THR A 47 1.32 -2.86 20.37
C THR A 47 0.17 -2.99 21.37
N ASP A 48 -1.00 -2.45 21.06
CA ASP A 48 -2.20 -2.61 21.89
C ASP A 48 -2.67 -4.07 21.92
N ALA A 49 -2.86 -4.61 23.14
CA ALA A 49 -3.19 -6.01 23.34
C ALA A 49 -4.58 -6.41 22.81
N GLY A 50 -5.53 -5.48 22.75
CA GLY A 50 -6.85 -5.72 22.18
C GLY A 50 -6.79 -5.79 20.66
N LEU A 51 -6.12 -4.81 20.03
CA LEU A 51 -6.00 -4.72 18.59
C LEU A 51 -5.10 -5.82 17.99
N LYS A 52 -4.07 -6.25 18.72
CA LYS A 52 -3.15 -7.31 18.28
C LYS A 52 -3.86 -8.66 18.02
N ARG A 53 -5.03 -8.87 18.62
CA ARG A 53 -5.88 -10.06 18.35
C ARG A 53 -6.42 -10.09 16.92
N TYR A 54 -6.66 -8.93 16.33
CA TYR A 54 -7.20 -8.79 14.98
C TYR A 54 -6.11 -8.53 13.93
N TRP A 55 -5.03 -7.84 14.32
CA TRP A 55 -3.90 -7.54 13.46
C TRP A 55 -2.58 -8.00 14.09
N PRO A 56 -2.38 -9.32 14.27
CA PRO A 56 -1.19 -9.86 14.95
C PRO A 56 0.11 -9.57 14.19
N GLY A 57 0.03 -9.42 12.85
CA GLY A 57 1.14 -9.06 11.99
C GLY A 57 1.36 -7.55 11.84
N GLY A 58 0.60 -6.70 12.54
CA GLY A 58 0.63 -5.25 12.38
C GLY A 58 -0.21 -4.74 11.20
N ILE A 59 -0.05 -3.45 10.89
CA ILE A 59 -0.76 -2.77 9.81
C ILE A 59 0.26 -2.02 8.95
N THR A 60 0.14 -2.12 7.63
CA THR A 60 0.94 -1.35 6.69
C THR A 60 0.13 -0.22 6.09
N ARG A 61 0.70 0.99 6.10
CA ARG A 61 0.20 2.14 5.35
C ARG A 61 1.07 2.35 4.12
N LEU A 62 0.44 2.37 2.96
CA LEU A 62 1.05 2.76 1.70
C LEU A 62 0.77 4.23 1.44
N VAL A 63 1.83 5.04 1.46
CA VAL A 63 1.77 6.46 1.13
C VAL A 63 2.18 6.63 -0.33
N LEU A 64 1.19 6.75 -1.21
CA LEU A 64 1.41 7.00 -2.63
C LEU A 64 1.57 8.50 -2.86
N LYS A 65 2.82 8.98 -2.82
CA LYS A 65 3.17 10.40 -3.03
C LYS A 65 2.96 10.76 -4.51
N ILE A 66 2.22 11.83 -4.79
CA ILE A 66 2.01 12.29 -6.16
C ILE A 66 3.23 13.10 -6.60
N ASN A 67 3.92 12.62 -7.65
CA ASN A 67 5.21 13.17 -8.09
C ASN A 67 5.05 14.57 -8.71
N LYS A 68 3.99 14.77 -9.51
CA LYS A 68 3.69 16.03 -10.21
C LYS A 68 2.21 16.35 -10.04
N PRO A 69 1.82 17.11 -9.00
CA PRO A 69 0.44 17.51 -8.81
C PRO A 69 -0.04 18.35 -9.98
N ALA A 70 -1.12 17.93 -10.64
CA ALA A 70 -1.75 18.66 -11.74
C ALA A 70 -3.20 19.00 -11.37
N LEU A 71 -3.70 20.13 -11.87
CA LEU A 71 -5.06 20.61 -11.62
C LEU A 71 -6.15 19.75 -12.31
N LYS A 72 -5.75 18.90 -13.26
CA LYS A 72 -6.63 18.01 -14.02
C LYS A 72 -5.95 16.65 -14.22
N GLY A 73 -6.75 15.59 -14.33
CA GLY A 73 -6.29 14.22 -14.51
C GLY A 73 -6.83 13.28 -13.44
N LYS A 74 -6.47 12.00 -13.52
CA LYS A 74 -6.82 10.98 -12.52
C LYS A 74 -5.60 10.12 -12.19
N ASN A 75 -5.45 9.78 -10.91
CA ASN A 75 -4.56 8.69 -10.48
C ASN A 75 -5.40 7.43 -10.40
N VAL A 76 -4.94 6.35 -11.02
CA VAL A 76 -5.60 5.04 -10.96
C VAL A 76 -4.64 4.05 -10.33
N VAL A 77 -5.15 3.34 -9.35
CA VAL A 77 -4.47 2.20 -8.70
C VAL A 77 -5.40 1.01 -8.88
N THR A 78 -4.87 -0.14 -9.25
CA THR A 78 -5.65 -1.36 -9.47
C THR A 78 -5.10 -2.47 -8.59
N ILE A 79 -5.99 -3.15 -7.88
CA ILE A 79 -5.68 -4.30 -7.03
C ILE A 79 -6.37 -5.51 -7.64
N PHE A 80 -5.63 -6.59 -7.82
CA PHE A 80 -6.09 -7.84 -8.42
C PHE A 80 -5.29 -9.01 -7.86
N GLU A 81 -5.82 -10.22 -8.00
CA GLU A 81 -5.14 -11.48 -7.67
C GLU A 81 -4.09 -11.84 -8.76
#